data_AF-A0A2V4DFA6-F1
#
_entry.id   AF-A0A2V4DFA6-F1
#
_cell.length_a   1.000
_cell.length_b   1.000
_cell.length_c   1.000
_cell.angle_alpha   90.00
_cell.angle_beta   90.00
_cell.angle_gamma   90.00
#
_symmetry.space_group_name_H-M   'P 1'
#
loop_
_entity.id
_entity.type
_entity.pdbx_description
1 polymer ?
#
loop_
_entity_poly.entity_id
_entity_poly.type
_entity_poly.pdbx_seq_one_letter_code
_entity_poly.pdbx_strand_id
1 'polypeptide(L)'
;MAGEVKLVVVSIPDIASLNQGKALLAKGGWQSGPQVEDDDTWSQADVRIWWFHDRLLQQDDLDLRWYKSTGEQVSEVIFPSRHVAASGKPSLTVHPIGVMYHGVDEEVPFGGKPGRAPPPNTRLGPWFRELLAIDVQNIRDTFEISLEVTHHGPWLNAPSLFIEIGSTPNEWPHETAAELLADVIWRGLGLDGGSGIGGWDEERNRGEKVLIGLGGGHYAIRLCSVASNSGIWLGHMLANYALVMEKPDDDSWQPSSGELPSGLWRQAIDEAIDSTRKAFPGGEVCAYLDRKSFKGWQRQSIMRYLQELAIPIGRTKDFLGGE
;
A
#
# COMPACT_ATOMS: atom_id res chain seq x y z
N MET A 1 14.13 9.91 -25.68
CA MET A 1 13.02 10.08 -24.73
C MET A 1 13.49 9.44 -23.45
N ALA A 2 13.48 10.17 -22.33
CA ALA A 2 13.90 9.58 -21.06
C ALA A 2 12.97 8.40 -20.75
N GLY A 3 13.57 7.27 -20.34
CA GLY A 3 12.82 6.06 -20.03
C GLY A 3 11.97 6.24 -18.78
N GLU A 4 10.92 5.44 -18.67
CA GLU A 4 10.17 5.26 -17.43
C GLU A 4 10.96 4.32 -16.52
N VAL A 5 11.03 4.64 -15.22
CA VAL A 5 11.83 3.92 -14.23
C VAL A 5 11.04 3.60 -12.97
N LYS A 6 11.39 2.49 -12.32
CA LYS A 6 10.88 2.08 -11.01
C LYS A 6 11.88 2.51 -9.95
N LEU A 7 11.42 3.20 -8.91
CA LEU A 7 12.30 3.80 -7.92
C LEU A 7 12.19 3.07 -6.57
N VAL A 8 13.32 2.62 -6.03
CA VAL A 8 13.42 2.10 -4.66
C VAL A 8 14.11 3.16 -3.81
N VAL A 9 13.40 3.74 -2.84
CA VAL A 9 13.95 4.79 -1.97
C VAL A 9 14.33 4.19 -0.62
N VAL A 10 15.63 4.09 -0.38
CA VAL A 10 16.20 3.51 0.84
C VAL A 10 16.57 4.64 1.79
N SER A 11 15.91 4.71 2.95
CA SER A 11 16.23 5.70 3.99
C SER A 11 17.42 5.23 4.82
N ILE A 12 18.59 5.87 4.63
CA ILE A 12 19.81 5.61 5.40
C ILE A 12 19.62 5.65 6.94
N PRO A 13 18.90 6.64 7.53
CA PRO A 13 18.73 6.68 8.99
C PRO A 13 17.82 5.57 9.54
N ASP A 14 17.21 4.76 8.68
CA ASP A 14 16.36 3.63 9.06
C ASP A 14 17.09 2.31 8.86
N ILE A 15 17.41 1.60 9.95
CA ILE A 15 18.21 0.37 9.88
C ILE A 15 17.49 -0.75 9.12
N ALA A 16 16.16 -0.84 9.18
CA ALA A 16 15.41 -1.84 8.43
C ALA A 16 15.43 -1.53 6.93
N SER A 17 15.28 -0.26 6.58
CA SER A 17 15.41 0.21 5.19
C SER A 17 16.82 -0.01 4.65
N LEU A 18 17.83 0.43 5.41
CA LEU A 18 19.24 0.34 5.04
C LEU A 18 19.68 -1.11 4.82
N ASN A 19 19.28 -2.03 5.71
CA ASN A 19 19.63 -3.44 5.57
C ASN A 19 18.94 -4.07 4.35
N GLN A 20 17.67 -3.75 4.08
CA GLN A 20 16.98 -4.19 2.86
C GLN A 20 17.69 -3.65 1.61
N GLY A 21 18.04 -2.36 1.59
CA GLY A 21 18.77 -1.74 0.48
C GLY A 21 20.15 -2.34 0.25
N LYS A 22 20.92 -2.63 1.31
CA LYS A 22 22.20 -3.34 1.23
C LYS A 22 22.04 -4.75 0.67
N ALA A 23 21.06 -5.50 1.17
CA ALA A 23 20.77 -6.85 0.68
C ALA A 23 20.37 -6.84 -0.80
N LEU A 24 19.60 -5.85 -1.24
CA LEU A 24 19.23 -5.66 -2.64
C LEU A 24 20.45 -5.34 -3.53
N LEU A 25 21.33 -4.43 -3.09
CA LEU A 25 22.57 -4.10 -3.80
C LEU A 25 23.53 -5.30 -3.89
N ALA A 26 23.59 -6.13 -2.84
CA ALA A 26 24.46 -7.30 -2.79
C ALA A 26 24.11 -8.38 -3.84
N LYS A 27 22.92 -8.31 -4.46
CA LYS A 27 22.52 -9.21 -5.55
C LYS A 27 23.30 -9.01 -6.85
N GLY A 28 24.03 -7.89 -6.97
CA GLY A 28 24.86 -7.57 -8.12
C GLY A 28 24.05 -7.07 -9.33
N GLY A 29 24.74 -6.66 -10.40
CA GLY A 29 24.12 -6.09 -11.60
C GLY A 29 23.91 -4.56 -11.56
N TRP A 30 24.15 -3.94 -10.41
CA TRP A 30 24.02 -2.50 -10.20
C TRP A 30 25.22 -1.70 -10.74
N GLN A 31 24.93 -0.55 -11.31
CA GLN A 31 25.92 0.47 -11.69
C GLN A 31 25.63 1.76 -10.93
N SER A 32 26.67 2.51 -10.56
CA SER A 32 26.49 3.85 -9.97
C SER A 32 25.68 4.74 -10.91
N GLY A 33 24.64 5.37 -10.36
CA GLY A 33 23.82 6.36 -11.05
C GLY A 33 24.28 7.79 -10.80
N PRO A 34 23.57 8.80 -11.35
CA PRO A 34 23.82 10.21 -11.03
C PRO A 34 23.47 10.49 -9.57
N GLN A 35 24.14 11.47 -8.94
CA GLN A 35 23.68 11.95 -7.64
C GLN A 35 22.36 12.69 -7.79
N VAL A 36 21.44 12.45 -6.86
CA VAL A 36 20.13 13.11 -6.79
C VAL A 36 20.02 13.75 -5.41
N GLU A 37 19.93 15.08 -5.36
CA GLU A 37 19.92 15.82 -4.09
C GLU A 37 21.10 15.48 -3.16
N ASP A 38 22.30 15.37 -3.74
CA ASP A 38 23.56 14.99 -3.09
C ASP A 38 23.61 13.54 -2.55
N ASP A 39 22.56 12.75 -2.80
CA ASP A 39 22.48 11.35 -2.42
C ASP A 39 23.01 10.43 -3.53
N ASP A 40 23.57 9.31 -3.10
CA ASP A 40 24.03 8.26 -4.00
C ASP A 40 22.87 7.48 -4.60
N THR A 41 23.02 7.11 -5.88
CA THR A 41 22.04 6.28 -6.58
C THR A 41 22.69 5.13 -7.32
N TRP A 42 21.89 4.11 -7.62
CA TRP A 42 22.27 2.96 -8.43
C TRP A 42 21.22 2.70 -9.50
N SER A 43 21.67 2.10 -10.60
CA SER A 43 20.82 1.75 -11.73
C SER A 43 21.05 0.30 -12.14
N GLN A 44 19.96 -0.38 -12.48
CA GLN A 44 19.97 -1.69 -13.14
C GLN A 44 18.68 -1.81 -13.97
N ALA A 45 18.84 -1.98 -15.29
CA ALA A 45 17.72 -1.95 -16.24
C ALA A 45 16.83 -0.69 -16.05
N ASP A 46 15.53 -0.86 -15.84
CA ASP A 46 14.56 0.20 -15.55
C ASP A 46 14.38 0.49 -14.04
N VAL A 47 15.18 -0.13 -13.17
CA VAL A 47 15.13 0.08 -11.72
C VAL A 47 16.22 1.03 -11.26
N ARG A 48 15.87 1.90 -10.30
CA ARG A 48 16.77 2.83 -9.63
C ARG A 48 16.71 2.59 -8.13
N ILE A 49 17.85 2.68 -7.45
CA ILE A 49 17.92 2.76 -6.00
C ILE A 49 18.42 4.16 -5.65
N TRP A 50 17.74 4.82 -4.73
CA TRP A 50 18.13 6.13 -4.17
C TRP A 50 18.40 5.96 -2.68
N TRP A 51 19.66 6.15 -2.25
CA TRP A 51 20.04 6.15 -0.84
C TRP A 51 19.79 7.50 -0.19
N PHE A 52 18.57 7.65 0.29
CA PHE A 52 18.04 8.89 0.81
C PHE A 52 18.52 9.16 2.24
N HIS A 53 19.09 10.35 2.49
CA HIS A 53 19.70 10.69 3.78
C HIS A 53 18.73 11.16 4.89
N ASP A 54 17.41 11.11 4.65
CA ASP A 54 16.39 11.54 5.63
C ASP A 54 15.27 10.48 5.78
N ARG A 55 14.35 10.69 6.73
CA ARG A 55 13.18 9.84 7.00
C ARG A 55 12.10 10.05 5.93
N LEU A 56 11.49 8.96 5.47
CA LEU A 56 10.61 8.94 4.29
C LEU A 56 9.24 9.63 4.48
N LEU A 57 8.66 9.55 5.68
CA LEU A 57 7.23 9.85 5.86
C LEU A 57 6.83 11.29 5.51
N GLN A 58 7.73 12.25 5.70
CA GLN A 58 7.49 13.68 5.42
C GLN A 58 8.04 14.13 4.05
N GLN A 59 8.46 13.19 3.21
CA GLN A 59 9.20 13.49 1.98
C GLN A 59 8.29 13.38 0.77
N ASP A 60 7.45 14.39 0.62
CA ASP A 60 6.52 14.46 -0.49
C ASP A 60 7.26 14.66 -1.83
N ASP A 61 6.59 14.27 -2.91
CA ASP A 61 6.97 14.51 -4.30
C ASP A 61 8.33 13.89 -4.71
N LEU A 62 8.77 12.79 -4.08
CA LEU A 62 10.03 12.11 -4.41
C LEU A 62 10.10 11.68 -5.89
N ASP A 63 8.98 11.29 -6.48
CA ASP A 63 8.85 10.99 -7.90
C ASP A 63 9.12 12.21 -8.79
N LEU A 64 8.58 13.37 -8.42
CA LEU A 64 8.82 14.63 -9.13
C LEU A 64 10.23 15.18 -8.89
N ARG A 65 10.78 15.00 -7.69
CA ARG A 65 12.16 15.38 -7.32
C ARG A 65 13.17 14.57 -8.12
N TRP A 66 12.92 13.26 -8.27
CA TRP A 66 13.70 12.41 -9.18
C TRP A 66 13.63 12.93 -10.61
N TYR A 67 12.43 13.12 -11.15
CA TYR A 67 12.25 13.61 -12.53
C TYR A 67 12.97 14.96 -12.78
N LYS A 68 12.87 15.91 -11.83
CA LYS A 68 13.57 17.20 -11.95
C LYS A 68 15.09 17.05 -12.01
N SER A 69 15.64 16.05 -11.33
CA SER A 69 17.08 15.84 -11.22
C SER A 69 17.66 15.02 -12.39
N THR A 70 16.91 14.03 -12.88
CA THR A 70 17.41 13.04 -13.84
C THR A 70 16.74 13.11 -15.21
N GLY A 71 15.56 13.72 -15.30
CA GLY A 71 14.68 13.69 -16.47
C GLY A 71 13.92 12.37 -16.65
N GLU A 72 14.13 11.36 -15.79
CA GLU A 72 13.45 10.07 -15.88
C GLU A 72 12.06 10.11 -15.21
N GLN A 73 11.04 9.59 -15.89
CA GLN A 73 9.69 9.51 -15.33
C GLN A 73 9.58 8.30 -14.40
N VAL A 74 8.99 8.47 -13.23
CA VAL A 74 8.86 7.39 -12.25
C VAL A 74 7.51 6.70 -12.40
N SER A 75 7.50 5.40 -12.73
CA SER A 75 6.28 4.58 -12.84
C SER A 75 5.75 4.08 -11.51
N GLU A 76 6.65 3.84 -10.56
CA GLU A 76 6.29 3.36 -9.23
C GLU A 76 7.42 3.61 -8.23
N VAL A 77 7.06 3.72 -6.96
CA VAL A 77 8.00 3.90 -5.85
C VAL A 77 7.82 2.79 -4.80
N ILE A 78 8.91 2.14 -4.43
CA ILE A 78 8.96 1.12 -3.38
C ILE A 78 9.75 1.68 -2.20
N PHE A 79 9.18 1.58 -1.00
CA PHE A 79 9.78 2.03 0.24
C PHE A 79 10.10 0.86 1.18
N PRO A 80 11.34 0.33 1.16
CA PRO A 80 11.84 -0.47 2.26
C PRO A 80 11.86 0.38 3.53
N SER A 81 11.28 -0.09 4.63
CA SER A 81 11.13 0.72 5.84
C SER A 81 11.04 -0.15 7.09
N ARG A 82 11.00 0.50 8.26
CA ARG A 82 10.61 -0.14 9.52
C ARG A 82 9.13 0.12 9.80
N HIS A 83 8.50 -0.87 10.42
CA HIS A 83 7.21 -0.72 11.07
C HIS A 83 7.39 -0.46 12.57
N VAL A 84 6.57 0.43 13.14
CA VAL A 84 6.44 0.65 14.58
C VAL A 84 5.01 0.32 15.03
N ALA A 85 4.86 -0.70 15.88
CA ALA A 85 3.56 -1.07 16.44
C ALA A 85 3.53 -1.03 17.96
N ALA A 86 2.46 -0.49 18.53
CA ALA A 86 2.24 -0.48 19.98
C ALA A 86 2.10 -1.89 20.59
N SER A 87 1.69 -2.89 19.79
CA SER A 87 1.62 -4.29 20.22
C SER A 87 3.01 -4.89 20.46
N GLY A 88 4.07 -4.31 19.87
CA GLY A 88 5.42 -4.86 19.86
C GLY A 88 5.56 -6.20 19.13
N LYS A 89 4.51 -6.65 18.42
CA LYS A 89 4.53 -7.96 17.74
C LYS A 89 5.46 -7.90 16.52
N PRO A 90 6.47 -8.78 16.42
CA PRO A 90 7.31 -8.85 15.22
C PRO A 90 6.46 -9.13 13.98
N SER A 91 6.65 -8.34 12.93
CA SER A 91 5.88 -8.46 11.71
C SER A 91 6.66 -8.11 10.45
N LEU A 92 6.35 -8.78 9.34
CA LEU A 92 6.73 -8.36 8.00
C LEU A 92 5.47 -7.90 7.28
N THR A 93 5.48 -6.68 6.78
CA THR A 93 4.26 -6.05 6.27
C THR A 93 4.46 -5.38 4.92
N VAL A 94 3.34 -5.25 4.20
CA VAL A 94 3.23 -4.36 3.04
C VAL A 94 1.94 -3.56 3.14
N HIS A 95 1.99 -2.30 2.72
CA HIS A 95 0.80 -1.46 2.70
C HIS A 95 0.91 -0.29 1.71
N PRO A 96 -0.22 0.22 1.22
CA PRO A 96 -0.27 1.47 0.48
C PRO A 96 -0.18 2.68 1.45
N ILE A 97 0.23 3.82 0.92
CA ILE A 97 0.31 5.09 1.67
C ILE A 97 -0.90 5.99 1.38
N GLY A 98 -1.15 6.95 2.27
CA GLY A 98 -2.20 7.97 2.12
C GLY A 98 -2.90 8.34 3.41
N VAL A 99 -3.46 9.55 3.45
CA VAL A 99 -4.12 10.15 4.63
C VAL A 99 -5.51 10.69 4.26
N MET A 100 -6.24 9.90 3.46
CA MET A 100 -7.55 10.26 2.86
C MET A 100 -8.70 10.47 3.85
N TYR A 101 -8.53 10.04 5.10
CA TYR A 101 -9.52 10.15 6.17
C TYR A 101 -9.41 11.42 7.02
N HIS A 102 -8.48 12.31 6.67
CA HIS A 102 -8.33 13.64 7.27
C HIS A 102 -9.02 14.71 6.42
N GLY A 103 -9.49 15.79 7.05
CA GLY A 103 -9.94 16.99 6.33
C GLY A 103 -8.80 17.64 5.55
N VAL A 104 -9.11 18.30 4.43
CA VAL A 104 -8.11 18.87 3.51
C VAL A 104 -7.21 19.95 4.13
N ASP A 105 -7.66 20.57 5.22
CA ASP A 105 -6.95 21.61 5.96
C ASP A 105 -6.38 21.10 7.31
N GLU A 106 -6.51 19.80 7.60
CA GLU A 106 -5.96 19.22 8.84
C GLU A 106 -4.46 18.99 8.73
N GLU A 107 -3.73 19.23 9.83
CA GLU A 107 -2.33 18.80 9.93
C GLU A 107 -2.25 17.28 10.12
N VAL A 108 -1.40 16.62 9.34
CA VAL A 108 -1.15 15.18 9.45
C VAL A 108 0.24 14.94 10.07
N PRO A 109 0.33 14.18 11.18
CA PRO A 109 1.58 14.07 11.95
C PRO A 109 2.66 13.25 11.27
N PHE A 110 2.28 12.41 10.30
CA PHE A 110 3.18 11.45 9.64
C PHE A 110 3.26 11.70 8.12
N GLY A 111 3.16 12.96 7.72
CA GLY A 111 3.31 13.43 6.34
C GLY A 111 2.22 12.97 5.36
N GLY A 112 2.42 13.29 4.09
CA GLY A 112 1.43 13.13 3.04
C GLY A 112 0.44 14.29 2.96
N LYS A 113 -0.52 14.17 2.02
CA LYS A 113 -1.49 15.23 1.72
C LYS A 113 -2.86 14.92 2.33
N PRO A 114 -3.33 15.70 3.32
CA PRO A 114 -4.61 15.48 4.00
C PRO A 114 -5.77 15.31 3.02
N GLY A 115 -6.63 14.31 3.27
CA GLY A 115 -7.78 14.01 2.42
C GLY A 115 -7.42 13.33 1.10
N ARG A 116 -6.14 13.01 0.86
CA ARG A 116 -5.66 12.41 -0.38
C ARG A 116 -4.86 11.12 -0.14
N ALA A 117 -4.79 10.29 -1.18
CA ALA A 117 -3.92 9.11 -1.21
C ALA A 117 -3.26 9.00 -2.60
N PRO A 118 -1.94 8.71 -2.68
CA PRO A 118 -1.29 8.33 -3.93
C PRO A 118 -1.95 7.06 -4.50
N PRO A 119 -1.84 6.81 -5.83
CA PRO A 119 -2.27 5.53 -6.39
C PRO A 119 -1.65 4.36 -5.60
N PRO A 120 -2.42 3.34 -5.22
CA PRO A 120 -1.85 2.19 -4.54
C PRO A 120 -1.00 1.41 -5.54
N ASN A 121 0.15 0.88 -5.11
CA ASN A 121 0.97 0.08 -6.00
C ASN A 121 0.33 -1.28 -6.31
N THR A 122 0.29 -1.64 -7.60
CA THR A 122 -0.37 -2.85 -8.12
C THR A 122 0.22 -4.14 -7.56
N ARG A 123 1.45 -4.07 -7.06
CA ARG A 123 2.20 -5.18 -6.48
C ARG A 123 1.75 -5.55 -5.08
N LEU A 124 0.93 -4.74 -4.41
CA LEU A 124 0.53 -4.95 -3.02
C LEU A 124 0.01 -6.37 -2.74
N GLY A 125 -1.03 -6.80 -3.48
CA GLY A 125 -1.60 -8.15 -3.33
C GLY A 125 -0.62 -9.27 -3.73
N PRO A 126 -0.02 -9.20 -4.94
CA PRO A 126 1.00 -10.16 -5.37
C PRO A 126 2.19 -10.30 -4.41
N TRP A 127 2.77 -9.20 -3.93
CA TRP A 127 3.91 -9.23 -3.01
C TRP A 127 3.53 -9.70 -1.62
N PHE A 128 2.32 -9.39 -1.14
CA PHE A 128 1.81 -10.01 0.07
C PHE A 128 1.77 -11.55 -0.04
N ARG A 129 1.36 -12.08 -1.20
CA ARG A 129 1.40 -13.53 -1.45
C ARG A 129 2.82 -14.09 -1.55
N GLU A 130 3.76 -13.34 -2.15
CA GLU A 130 5.18 -13.72 -2.13
C GLU A 130 5.72 -13.81 -0.70
N LEU A 131 5.35 -12.87 0.17
CA LEU A 131 5.68 -12.94 1.59
C LEU A 131 5.02 -14.17 2.24
N LEU A 132 3.75 -14.45 1.97
CA LEU A 132 3.07 -15.65 2.47
C LEU A 132 3.66 -16.98 1.93
N ALA A 133 4.37 -16.97 0.83
CA ALA A 133 5.06 -18.13 0.28
C ALA A 133 6.45 -18.39 0.93
N ILE A 134 6.94 -17.48 1.78
CA ILE A 134 8.20 -17.66 2.52
C ILE A 134 8.12 -18.93 3.37
N ASP A 135 8.96 -19.91 3.04
CA ASP A 135 9.13 -21.19 3.74
C ASP A 135 10.49 -21.25 4.46
N VAL A 136 10.80 -20.18 5.20
CA VAL A 136 11.99 -20.12 6.05
C VAL A 136 11.51 -20.24 7.49
N GLN A 137 11.71 -21.43 8.08
CA GLN A 137 11.11 -21.82 9.36
C GLN A 137 11.35 -20.79 10.48
N ASN A 138 12.58 -20.29 10.63
CA ASN A 138 12.92 -19.29 11.65
C ASN A 138 12.20 -17.95 11.47
N ILE A 139 11.84 -17.58 10.23
CA ILE A 139 11.15 -16.33 9.94
C ILE A 139 9.68 -16.45 10.32
N ARG A 140 9.05 -17.60 10.04
CA ARG A 140 7.66 -17.88 10.42
C ARG A 140 7.47 -18.01 11.93
N ASP A 141 8.49 -18.53 12.62
CA ASP A 141 8.48 -18.64 14.08
C ASP A 141 8.64 -17.27 14.76
N THR A 142 9.27 -16.32 14.07
CA THR A 142 9.59 -14.99 14.61
C THR A 142 8.55 -13.93 14.21
N PHE A 143 8.19 -13.85 12.93
CA PHE A 143 7.41 -12.75 12.36
C PHE A 143 6.02 -13.18 11.89
N GLU A 144 5.02 -12.39 12.23
CA GLU A 144 3.72 -12.45 11.54
C GLU A 144 3.79 -11.72 10.20
N ILE A 145 3.26 -12.33 9.14
CA ILE A 145 3.13 -11.68 7.84
C ILE A 145 1.72 -11.12 7.72
N SER A 146 1.60 -9.82 7.49
CA SER A 146 0.31 -9.14 7.40
C SER A 146 0.32 -8.01 6.37
N LEU A 147 -0.87 -7.64 5.89
CA LEU A 147 -1.09 -6.31 5.33
C LEU A 147 -1.23 -5.30 6.48
N GLU A 148 -1.05 -4.03 6.13
CA GLU A 148 -1.54 -2.90 6.93
C GLU A 148 -2.47 -2.04 6.09
N VAL A 149 -3.40 -1.36 6.76
CA VAL A 149 -4.31 -0.44 6.08
C VAL A 149 -3.57 0.77 5.51
N THR A 150 -4.21 1.52 4.60
CA THR A 150 -3.66 2.77 4.08
C THR A 150 -3.47 3.79 5.20
N HIS A 151 -2.25 4.26 5.37
CA HIS A 151 -1.94 5.28 6.36
C HIS A 151 -0.64 6.03 6.01
N HIS A 152 -0.47 7.18 6.66
CA HIS A 152 0.69 8.09 6.62
C HIS A 152 1.16 8.51 5.21
N GLY A 153 2.17 9.38 5.16
CA GLY A 153 2.81 9.84 3.94
C GLY A 153 3.91 8.90 3.43
N PRO A 154 4.70 9.34 2.45
CA PRO A 154 4.63 10.64 1.80
C PRO A 154 3.48 10.78 0.80
N TRP A 155 3.38 11.94 0.15
CA TRP A 155 2.58 12.17 -1.04
C TRP A 155 3.41 11.95 -2.31
N LEU A 156 2.84 11.26 -3.30
CA LEU A 156 3.42 10.99 -4.62
C LEU A 156 2.32 11.01 -5.69
N ASN A 157 2.69 11.23 -6.95
CA ASN A 157 1.80 10.96 -8.08
C ASN A 157 1.94 9.51 -8.56
N ALA A 158 3.14 8.95 -8.47
CA ALA A 158 3.41 7.57 -8.84
C ALA A 158 2.80 6.55 -7.83
N PRO A 159 2.33 5.39 -8.32
CA PRO A 159 1.95 4.26 -7.48
C PRO A 159 3.03 3.87 -6.47
N SER A 160 2.65 3.65 -5.21
CA SER A 160 3.63 3.36 -4.15
C SER A 160 3.15 2.36 -3.10
N LEU A 161 4.13 1.68 -2.49
CA LEU A 161 3.93 0.82 -1.33
C LEU A 161 5.13 0.88 -0.39
N PHE A 162 4.87 0.61 0.88
CA PHE A 162 5.86 0.29 1.88
C PHE A 162 6.00 -1.23 2.02
N ILE A 163 7.23 -1.69 2.26
CA ILE A 163 7.59 -3.07 2.59
C ILE A 163 8.50 -3.05 3.82
N GLU A 164 8.01 -3.62 4.92
CA GLU A 164 8.52 -3.26 6.24
C GLU A 164 8.90 -4.43 7.14
N ILE A 165 9.86 -4.15 8.04
CA ILE A 165 10.22 -5.00 9.17
C ILE A 165 9.79 -4.30 10.45
N GLY A 166 8.97 -4.99 11.23
CA GLY A 166 8.46 -4.52 12.51
C GLY A 166 8.70 -5.50 13.66
N SER A 167 8.45 -5.10 14.90
CA SER A 167 7.80 -3.82 15.26
C SER A 167 8.63 -2.95 16.19
N THR A 168 9.79 -3.44 16.63
CA THR A 168 10.62 -2.78 17.64
C THR A 168 12.09 -2.72 17.20
N PRO A 169 12.95 -1.94 17.91
CA PRO A 169 14.39 -1.91 17.64
C PRO A 169 15.09 -3.26 17.67
N ASN A 170 14.48 -4.29 18.27
CA ASN A 170 15.03 -5.64 18.27
C ASN A 170 14.90 -6.32 16.89
N GLU A 171 13.83 -6.04 16.16
CA GLU A 171 13.54 -6.68 14.87
C GLU A 171 14.06 -5.88 13.69
N TRP A 172 14.09 -4.54 13.76
CA TRP A 172 14.54 -3.69 12.65
C TRP A 172 15.91 -4.07 12.05
N PRO A 173 16.95 -4.46 12.83
CA PRO A 173 18.22 -4.86 12.26
C PRO A 173 18.26 -6.31 11.75
N HIS A 174 17.15 -7.07 11.79
CA HIS A 174 17.14 -8.51 11.48
C HIS A 174 17.53 -8.80 10.02
N GLU A 175 18.77 -9.21 9.80
CA GLU A 175 19.38 -9.36 8.47
C GLU A 175 18.64 -10.35 7.57
N THR A 176 18.29 -11.54 8.06
CA THR A 176 17.55 -12.53 7.25
C THR A 176 16.18 -12.03 6.82
N ALA A 177 15.50 -11.22 7.63
CA ALA A 177 14.22 -10.62 7.25
C ALA A 177 14.46 -9.57 6.16
N ALA A 178 15.49 -8.74 6.31
CA ALA A 178 15.88 -7.76 5.30
C ALA A 178 16.26 -8.41 3.95
N GLU A 179 17.00 -9.52 3.96
CA GLU A 179 17.34 -10.30 2.77
C GLU A 179 16.09 -10.85 2.09
N LEU A 180 15.13 -11.38 2.86
CA LEU A 180 13.88 -11.90 2.32
C LEU A 180 12.99 -10.82 1.70
N LEU A 181 12.87 -9.66 2.34
CA LEU A 181 12.14 -8.54 1.74
C LEU A 181 12.85 -8.02 0.49
N ALA A 182 14.20 -7.99 0.49
CA ALA A 182 14.98 -7.67 -0.69
C ALA A 182 14.79 -8.72 -1.82
N ASP A 183 14.60 -10.00 -1.51
CA ASP A 183 14.25 -11.04 -2.49
C ASP A 183 12.88 -10.79 -3.13
N VAL A 184 11.89 -10.35 -2.35
CA VAL A 184 10.57 -9.98 -2.86
C VAL A 184 10.68 -8.77 -3.78
N ILE A 185 11.43 -7.73 -3.39
CA ILE A 185 11.68 -6.57 -4.26
C ILE A 185 12.38 -7.00 -5.55
N TRP A 186 13.44 -7.82 -5.45
CA TRP A 186 14.23 -8.27 -6.59
C TRP A 186 13.39 -9.03 -7.64
N ARG A 187 12.66 -10.07 -7.20
CA ARG A 187 11.78 -10.85 -8.08
C ARG A 187 10.58 -10.03 -8.54
N GLY A 188 10.03 -9.23 -7.64
CA GLY A 188 8.91 -8.34 -7.91
C GLY A 188 9.21 -7.37 -9.05
N LEU A 189 10.36 -6.71 -9.02
CA LEU A 189 10.76 -5.75 -10.04
C LEU A 189 11.33 -6.40 -11.32
N GLY A 190 11.49 -7.73 -11.36
CA GLY A 190 12.00 -8.48 -12.52
C GLY A 190 13.53 -8.44 -12.66
N LEU A 191 14.24 -8.14 -11.57
CA LEU A 191 15.71 -8.03 -11.57
C LEU A 191 16.41 -9.40 -11.65
N ASP A 192 15.67 -10.49 -11.43
CA ASP A 192 16.08 -11.87 -11.67
C ASP A 192 16.05 -12.29 -13.16
N GLY A 193 15.69 -11.36 -14.05
CA GLY A 193 15.51 -11.63 -15.48
C GLY A 193 14.11 -12.12 -15.86
N GLY A 194 13.18 -12.22 -14.89
CA GLY A 194 11.78 -12.51 -15.13
C GLY A 194 10.96 -11.27 -15.53
N SER A 195 9.65 -11.44 -15.71
CA SER A 195 8.73 -10.34 -16.05
C SER A 195 8.37 -9.44 -14.86
N GLY A 196 8.88 -9.73 -13.66
CA GLY A 196 8.38 -9.16 -12.42
C GLY A 196 7.05 -9.76 -11.96
N ILE A 197 6.70 -9.49 -10.71
CA ILE A 197 5.49 -9.98 -10.04
C ILE A 197 4.61 -8.80 -9.65
N GLY A 198 3.37 -8.80 -10.13
CA GLY A 198 2.35 -7.81 -9.77
C GLY A 198 2.35 -6.52 -10.59
N GLY A 199 2.95 -6.53 -11.78
CA GLY A 199 2.74 -5.47 -12.76
C GLY A 199 1.30 -5.52 -13.31
N TRP A 200 0.71 -4.36 -13.56
CA TRP A 200 -0.60 -4.21 -14.18
C TRP A 200 -0.47 -3.80 -15.64
N ASP A 201 -1.23 -4.46 -16.51
CA ASP A 201 -1.34 -4.13 -17.93
C ASP A 201 -2.82 -3.99 -18.26
N GLU A 202 -3.24 -2.79 -18.69
CA GLU A 202 -4.66 -2.50 -18.92
C GLU A 202 -5.29 -3.47 -19.94
N GLU A 203 -4.58 -3.86 -20.99
CA GLU A 203 -5.14 -4.73 -22.03
C GLU A 203 -5.34 -6.15 -21.51
N ARG A 204 -4.37 -6.68 -20.77
CA ARG A 204 -4.39 -8.04 -20.22
C ARG A 204 -5.30 -8.17 -19.01
N ASN A 205 -5.34 -7.15 -18.17
CA ASN A 205 -6.06 -7.16 -16.91
C ASN A 205 -7.43 -6.43 -16.96
N ARG A 206 -7.89 -6.05 -18.16
CA ARG A 206 -9.19 -5.40 -18.34
C ARG A 206 -10.32 -6.23 -17.73
N GLY A 207 -11.11 -5.60 -16.87
CA GLY A 207 -12.24 -6.24 -16.19
C GLY A 207 -11.84 -7.14 -15.02
N GLU A 208 -10.56 -7.26 -14.68
CA GLU A 208 -10.17 -7.93 -13.45
C GLU A 208 -10.62 -7.13 -12.22
N LYS A 209 -11.04 -7.85 -11.17
CA LYS A 209 -11.56 -7.25 -9.95
C LYS A 209 -10.43 -6.73 -9.07
N VAL A 210 -10.57 -5.48 -8.63
CA VAL A 210 -9.63 -4.83 -7.72
C VAL A 210 -10.34 -4.47 -6.43
N LEU A 211 -9.87 -5.00 -5.30
CA LEU A 211 -10.55 -4.83 -4.03
C LEU A 211 -10.05 -3.61 -3.28
N ILE A 212 -10.96 -2.73 -2.91
CA ILE A 212 -10.76 -1.83 -1.76
C ILE A 212 -11.28 -2.48 -0.49
N GLY A 213 -10.53 -2.32 0.61
CA GLY A 213 -10.88 -2.84 1.92
C GLY A 213 -11.59 -1.81 2.78
N LEU A 214 -12.75 -2.15 3.35
CA LEU A 214 -13.49 -1.27 4.26
C LEU A 214 -13.72 -1.94 5.62
N GLY A 215 -13.17 -1.32 6.65
CA GLY A 215 -13.29 -1.70 8.05
C GLY A 215 -12.26 -2.70 8.54
N GLY A 216 -12.36 -2.98 9.85
CA GLY A 216 -11.40 -3.80 10.57
C GLY A 216 -10.40 -2.95 11.35
N GLY A 217 -9.42 -3.63 11.94
CA GLY A 217 -8.28 -2.98 12.60
C GLY A 217 -7.17 -2.64 11.62
N HIS A 218 -6.07 -2.09 12.15
CA HIS A 218 -4.91 -1.65 11.37
C HIS A 218 -4.28 -2.75 10.49
N TYR A 219 -4.28 -4.00 10.97
CA TYR A 219 -3.71 -5.15 10.24
C TYR A 219 -4.68 -5.86 9.29
N ALA A 220 -5.86 -5.30 9.04
CA ALA A 220 -6.82 -5.80 8.04
C ALA A 220 -7.06 -7.34 8.00
N ILE A 221 -7.04 -8.04 9.14
CA ILE A 221 -6.94 -9.51 9.27
C ILE A 221 -7.86 -10.28 8.31
N ARG A 222 -9.13 -9.87 8.19
CA ARG A 222 -10.07 -10.56 7.28
C ARG A 222 -9.74 -10.36 5.81
N LEU A 223 -9.28 -9.16 5.46
CA LEU A 223 -8.85 -8.86 4.10
C LEU A 223 -7.55 -9.56 3.76
N CYS A 224 -6.61 -9.70 4.70
CA CYS A 224 -5.42 -10.56 4.54
C CYS A 224 -5.82 -11.97 4.11
N SER A 225 -6.83 -12.57 4.75
CA SER A 225 -7.34 -13.89 4.37
C SER A 225 -7.98 -13.93 2.98
N VAL A 226 -8.46 -12.81 2.44
CA VAL A 226 -8.94 -12.74 1.05
C VAL A 226 -7.76 -12.57 0.10
N ALA A 227 -6.86 -11.63 0.40
CA ALA A 227 -5.69 -11.28 -0.39
C ALA A 227 -4.68 -12.42 -0.56
N SER A 228 -4.66 -13.37 0.38
CA SER A 228 -3.80 -14.56 0.32
C SER A 228 -4.14 -15.48 -0.84
N ASN A 229 -5.32 -15.35 -1.44
CA ASN A 229 -5.71 -16.14 -2.59
C ASN A 229 -5.20 -15.51 -3.89
N SER A 230 -4.86 -16.35 -4.87
CA SER A 230 -4.46 -15.92 -6.20
C SER A 230 -5.59 -15.16 -6.92
N GLY A 231 -5.23 -14.30 -7.88
CA GLY A 231 -6.20 -13.53 -8.66
C GLY A 231 -6.82 -12.33 -7.93
N ILE A 232 -6.45 -12.07 -6.67
CA ILE A 232 -6.91 -10.90 -5.93
C ILE A 232 -5.94 -9.73 -6.11
N TRP A 233 -6.43 -8.66 -6.73
CA TRP A 233 -5.80 -7.35 -6.74
C TRP A 233 -6.30 -6.49 -5.59
N LEU A 234 -5.41 -5.68 -5.02
CA LEU A 234 -5.72 -4.83 -3.88
C LEU A 234 -5.45 -3.37 -4.24
N GLY A 235 -6.44 -2.53 -3.98
CA GLY A 235 -6.28 -1.08 -3.89
C GLY A 235 -6.06 -0.64 -2.45
N HIS A 236 -6.67 0.49 -2.09
CA HIS A 236 -6.61 1.02 -0.72
C HIS A 236 -7.43 0.22 0.30
N MET A 237 -7.04 0.35 1.57
CA MET A 237 -7.67 -0.33 2.70
C MET A 237 -7.91 0.70 3.81
N LEU A 238 -9.16 0.83 4.25
CA LEU A 238 -9.59 1.79 5.27
C LEU A 238 -9.98 1.05 6.54
N ALA A 239 -9.25 1.25 7.63
CA ALA A 239 -9.65 0.75 8.95
C ALA A 239 -10.90 1.48 9.46
N ASN A 240 -11.49 0.96 10.54
CA ASN A 240 -12.64 1.60 11.18
C ASN A 240 -12.40 3.05 11.59
N TYR A 241 -11.19 3.38 12.07
CA TYR A 241 -10.84 4.75 12.48
C TYR A 241 -10.77 5.73 11.30
N ALA A 242 -10.60 5.22 10.07
CA ALA A 242 -10.55 6.01 8.85
C ALA A 242 -11.95 6.27 8.25
N LEU A 243 -13.00 5.70 8.84
CA LEU A 243 -14.39 5.78 8.39
C LEU A 243 -15.27 6.46 9.45
N VAL A 244 -14.85 7.66 9.87
CA VAL A 244 -15.53 8.44 10.90
C VAL A 244 -16.90 8.91 10.41
N MET A 245 -17.94 8.52 11.16
CA MET A 245 -19.33 8.84 10.88
C MET A 245 -19.99 9.49 12.08
N GLU A 246 -20.75 10.55 11.81
CA GLU A 246 -21.61 11.22 12.76
C GLU A 246 -23.07 10.85 12.45
N LYS A 247 -23.69 10.11 13.38
CA LYS A 247 -25.08 9.67 13.22
C LYS A 247 -26.01 10.89 13.30
N PRO A 248 -27.02 11.02 12.41
CA PRO A 248 -28.04 12.05 12.52
C PRO A 248 -28.76 12.03 13.88
N ASP A 249 -29.01 13.22 14.41
CA ASP A 249 -29.68 13.44 15.70
C ASP A 249 -31.22 13.47 15.51
N ASP A 250 -31.74 12.35 15.01
CA ASP A 250 -33.18 12.11 14.83
C ASP A 250 -33.48 10.65 15.17
N ASP A 251 -34.31 10.43 16.18
CA ASP A 251 -34.70 9.09 16.64
C ASP A 251 -35.52 8.32 15.60
N SER A 252 -36.17 9.03 14.68
CA SER A 252 -36.90 8.44 13.55
C SER A 252 -36.02 8.11 12.36
N TRP A 253 -34.74 8.53 12.39
CA TRP A 253 -33.81 8.32 11.28
C TRP A 253 -33.58 6.84 11.01
N GLN A 254 -33.69 6.48 9.73
CA GLN A 254 -33.44 5.12 9.25
C GLN A 254 -32.18 5.06 8.38
N PRO A 255 -31.19 4.24 8.71
CA PRO A 255 -29.98 4.07 7.89
C PRO A 255 -30.24 3.58 6.46
N SER A 256 -31.39 2.95 6.19
CA SER A 256 -31.76 2.46 4.87
C SER A 256 -32.32 3.56 3.95
N SER A 257 -32.94 4.61 4.48
CA SER A 257 -33.74 5.57 3.68
C SER A 257 -33.59 7.03 4.08
N GLY A 258 -33.17 7.33 5.32
CA GLY A 258 -32.89 8.69 5.78
C GLY A 258 -31.61 9.26 5.20
N GLU A 259 -31.27 10.50 5.52
CA GLU A 259 -30.02 11.15 5.07
C GLU A 259 -28.77 10.34 5.41
N LEU A 260 -27.72 10.42 4.59
CA LEU A 260 -26.46 9.76 4.91
C LEU A 260 -25.79 10.46 6.10
N PRO A 261 -25.20 9.71 7.07
CA PRO A 261 -24.44 10.28 8.18
C PRO A 261 -23.37 11.28 7.73
N SER A 262 -23.13 12.35 8.51
CA SER A 262 -22.01 13.27 8.29
C SER A 262 -20.66 12.64 8.68
N GLY A 263 -19.59 13.43 8.62
CA GLY A 263 -18.21 12.97 8.79
C GLY A 263 -17.47 12.69 7.47
N LEU A 264 -16.20 12.31 7.58
CA LEU A 264 -15.27 12.19 6.45
C LEU A 264 -15.25 10.81 5.77
N TRP A 265 -16.08 9.87 6.25
CA TRP A 265 -16.10 8.50 5.71
C TRP A 265 -16.39 8.42 4.21
N ARG A 266 -17.26 9.30 3.67
CA ARG A 266 -17.55 9.35 2.21
C ARG A 266 -16.32 9.79 1.43
N GLN A 267 -15.68 10.88 1.84
CA GLN A 267 -14.44 11.37 1.25
C GLN A 267 -13.36 10.28 1.23
N ALA A 268 -13.17 9.58 2.36
CA ALA A 268 -12.20 8.51 2.44
C ALA A 268 -12.50 7.37 1.44
N ILE A 269 -13.77 6.98 1.31
CA ILE A 269 -14.20 5.97 0.33
C ILE A 269 -14.00 6.46 -1.10
N ASP A 270 -14.37 7.71 -1.40
CA ASP A 270 -14.26 8.30 -2.73
C ASP A 270 -12.79 8.34 -3.18
N GLU A 271 -11.90 8.86 -2.34
CA GLU A 271 -10.47 8.91 -2.65
C GLU A 271 -9.87 7.51 -2.77
N ALA A 272 -10.28 6.55 -1.92
CA ALA A 272 -9.84 5.16 -2.05
C ALA A 272 -10.23 4.55 -3.40
N ILE A 273 -11.46 4.79 -3.88
CA ILE A 273 -11.94 4.32 -5.17
C ILE A 273 -11.18 5.00 -6.30
N ASP A 274 -11.13 6.33 -6.29
CA ASP A 274 -10.57 7.12 -7.39
C ASP A 274 -9.07 6.94 -7.52
N SER A 275 -8.35 6.86 -6.41
CA SER A 275 -6.92 6.55 -6.40
C SER A 275 -6.66 5.13 -6.89
N THR A 276 -7.47 4.15 -6.47
CA THR A 276 -7.36 2.77 -6.97
C THR A 276 -7.61 2.69 -8.49
N ARG A 277 -8.62 3.40 -9.02
CA ARG A 277 -8.89 3.44 -10.47
C ARG A 277 -7.71 3.97 -11.28
N LYS A 278 -6.91 4.89 -10.72
CA LYS A 278 -5.70 5.41 -11.38
C LYS A 278 -4.60 4.35 -11.49
N ALA A 279 -4.41 3.54 -10.45
CA ALA A 279 -3.43 2.47 -10.44
C ALA A 279 -3.83 1.26 -11.30
N PHE A 280 -5.14 1.05 -11.47
CA PHE A 280 -5.70 -0.12 -12.16
C PHE A 280 -6.61 0.29 -13.33
N PRO A 281 -6.07 0.96 -14.36
CA PRO A 281 -6.86 1.35 -15.53
C PRO A 281 -7.51 0.13 -16.18
N GLY A 282 -8.79 0.25 -16.52
CA GLY A 282 -9.59 -0.85 -17.07
C GLY A 282 -10.04 -1.92 -16.07
N GLY A 283 -9.61 -1.87 -14.81
CA GLY A 283 -10.02 -2.79 -13.75
C GLY A 283 -11.40 -2.49 -13.17
N GLU A 284 -12.07 -3.52 -12.63
CA GLU A 284 -13.35 -3.41 -11.94
C GLU A 284 -13.14 -3.22 -10.43
N VAL A 285 -13.21 -1.98 -9.95
CA VAL A 285 -13.08 -1.70 -8.52
C VAL A 285 -14.30 -2.21 -7.75
N CYS A 286 -14.05 -3.10 -6.81
CA CYS A 286 -15.04 -3.71 -5.91
C CYS A 286 -14.71 -3.38 -4.45
N ALA A 287 -15.73 -3.33 -3.59
CA ALA A 287 -15.54 -3.16 -2.15
C ALA A 287 -15.65 -4.49 -1.39
N TYR A 288 -14.64 -4.78 -0.56
CA TYR A 288 -14.74 -5.75 0.51
C TYR A 288 -15.09 -5.05 1.82
N LEU A 289 -16.24 -5.40 2.40
CA LEU A 289 -16.70 -4.82 3.66
C LEU A 289 -16.55 -5.81 4.82
N ASP A 290 -15.71 -5.51 5.82
CA ASP A 290 -15.68 -6.26 7.08
C ASP A 290 -16.95 -5.96 7.88
N ARG A 291 -18.03 -6.68 7.56
CA ARG A 291 -19.36 -6.44 8.15
C ARG A 291 -19.40 -6.58 9.67
N LYS A 292 -18.44 -7.28 10.27
CA LYS A 292 -18.39 -7.55 11.71
C LYS A 292 -17.68 -6.44 12.49
N SER A 293 -16.97 -5.54 11.81
CA SER A 293 -16.27 -4.42 12.46
C SER A 293 -17.13 -3.17 12.63
N PHE A 294 -18.31 -3.09 11.99
CA PHE A 294 -19.20 -1.92 12.02
C PHE A 294 -20.48 -2.13 12.84
N LYS A 295 -21.02 -1.03 13.39
CA LYS A 295 -22.41 -1.00 13.87
C LYS A 295 -23.37 -1.22 12.70
N GLY A 296 -24.57 -1.75 12.99
CA GLY A 296 -25.57 -2.07 11.97
C GLY A 296 -25.92 -0.90 11.05
N TRP A 297 -26.07 0.31 11.61
CA TRP A 297 -26.39 1.52 10.86
C TRP A 297 -25.22 2.02 9.99
N GLN A 298 -23.98 1.92 10.48
CA GLN A 298 -22.78 2.29 9.71
C GLN A 298 -22.67 1.39 8.48
N ARG A 299 -22.79 0.08 8.69
CA ARG A 299 -22.76 -0.92 7.61
C ARG A 299 -23.80 -0.63 6.54
N GLN A 300 -25.04 -0.34 6.94
CA GLN A 300 -26.11 -0.02 5.98
C GLN A 300 -25.84 1.28 5.22
N SER A 301 -25.33 2.30 5.89
CA SER A 301 -24.96 3.59 5.27
C SER A 301 -23.84 3.41 4.24
N ILE A 302 -22.78 2.66 4.58
CA ILE A 302 -21.70 2.32 3.63
C ILE A 302 -22.25 1.55 2.43
N MET A 303 -23.05 0.51 2.67
CA MET A 303 -23.59 -0.30 1.59
C MET A 303 -24.47 0.51 0.64
N ARG A 304 -25.31 1.41 1.17
CA ARG A 304 -26.14 2.30 0.37
C ARG A 304 -25.30 3.25 -0.46
N TYR A 305 -24.28 3.87 0.16
CA TYR A 305 -23.40 4.79 -0.55
C TYR A 305 -22.61 4.12 -1.68
N LEU A 306 -22.06 2.93 -1.45
CA LEU A 306 -21.38 2.17 -2.50
C LEU A 306 -22.34 1.78 -3.63
N GLN A 307 -23.60 1.49 -3.31
CA GLN A 307 -24.63 1.22 -4.32
C GLN A 307 -24.97 2.48 -5.15
N GLU A 308 -25.04 3.66 -4.52
CA GLU A 308 -25.21 4.96 -5.21
C GLU A 308 -24.03 5.23 -6.16
N LEU A 309 -22.81 4.85 -5.79
CA LEU A 309 -21.60 4.93 -6.61
C LEU A 309 -21.45 3.80 -7.63
N ALA A 310 -22.41 2.86 -7.70
CA ALA A 310 -22.34 1.64 -8.51
C ALA A 310 -21.07 0.79 -8.28
N ILE A 311 -20.56 0.76 -7.04
CA ILE A 311 -19.44 -0.08 -6.63
C ILE A 311 -19.96 -1.43 -6.13
N PRO A 312 -19.61 -2.56 -6.76
CA PRO A 312 -20.01 -3.88 -6.30
C PRO A 312 -19.45 -4.18 -4.91
N ILE A 313 -20.29 -4.75 -4.05
CA ILE A 313 -19.90 -5.19 -2.71
C ILE A 313 -19.85 -6.71 -2.69
N GLY A 314 -18.65 -7.28 -2.63
CA GLY A 314 -18.46 -8.73 -2.58
C GLY A 314 -18.09 -9.23 -1.18
N ARG A 315 -18.33 -10.52 -0.96
CA ARG A 315 -17.73 -11.32 0.10
C ARG A 315 -16.54 -12.07 -0.48
N THR A 316 -15.72 -12.65 0.39
CA THR A 316 -14.57 -13.49 -0.02
C THR A 316 -14.92 -14.46 -1.16
N LYS A 317 -16.00 -15.23 -1.03
CA LYS A 317 -16.45 -16.19 -2.05
C LYS A 317 -16.81 -15.57 -3.41
N ASP A 318 -17.20 -14.29 -3.45
CA ASP A 318 -17.62 -13.60 -4.67
C ASP A 318 -16.40 -13.14 -5.49
N PHE A 319 -15.21 -13.19 -4.90
CA PHE A 319 -13.93 -12.78 -5.48
C PHE A 319 -13.01 -13.96 -5.85
N LEU A 320 -13.24 -15.13 -5.28
CA LEU A 320 -12.41 -16.32 -5.54
C LEU A 320 -12.82 -17.10 -6.79
N GLY A 321 -13.93 -16.73 -7.45
CA GLY A 321 -14.56 -17.56 -8.47
C GLY A 321 -15.11 -18.83 -7.82
N GLY A 322 -16.44 -19.00 -7.78
CA GLY A 322 -16.98 -20.30 -7.38
C GLY A 322 -16.58 -21.34 -8.43
N GLU A 323 -15.98 -22.46 -7.99
CA GLU A 323 -16.25 -23.74 -8.66
C GLU A 323 -17.73 -24.08 -8.55
#